data_AF-A0A4R6Q8B0-F1
#
_entry.id   AF-A0A4R6Q8B0-F1
#
_cell.length_a   1.000
_cell.length_b   1.000
_cell.length_c   1.000
_cell.angle_alpha   90.00
_cell.angle_beta   90.00
_cell.angle_gamma   90.00
#
_symmetry.space_group_name_H-M   'P 1'
#
loop_
_entity.id
_entity.type
_entity.pdbx_description
1 polymer ?
#
loop_
_entity_poly.entity_id
_entity_poly.type
_entity_poly.pdbx_seq_one_letter_code
_entity_poly.pdbx_strand_id
1 'polypeptide(L)' 'MSKKENAKYEANINQFLDKKIYINVNHLEKGDYELRVINKNKLIVKTTFKKK' A
#
# COMPACT_ATOMS: atom_id res chain seq x y z
N MET A 1 -23.06 -32.58 28.28
CA MET A 1 -21.98 -32.61 27.27
C MET A 1 -22.10 -31.36 26.40
N SER A 2 -21.28 -30.33 26.64
CA SER A 2 -21.29 -29.13 25.78
C SER A 2 -20.45 -29.37 24.53
N LYS A 3 -21.08 -29.26 23.35
CA LYS A 3 -20.42 -29.29 22.05
C LYS A 3 -19.49 -28.07 21.96
N LYS A 4 -18.17 -28.30 21.84
CA LYS A 4 -17.20 -27.25 21.52
C LYS A 4 -17.34 -26.94 20.03
N GLU A 5 -17.82 -25.74 19.72
CA GLU A 5 -17.82 -25.23 18.36
C GLU A 5 -16.36 -24.97 17.94
N ASN A 6 -15.91 -25.68 16.91
CA ASN A 6 -14.58 -25.46 16.33
C ASN A 6 -14.60 -24.12 15.59
N ALA A 7 -14.13 -23.06 16.26
CA ALA A 7 -13.89 -21.78 15.62
C ALA A 7 -12.87 -21.97 14.49
N LYS A 8 -13.31 -21.85 13.23
CA LYS A 8 -12.42 -21.82 12.08
C LYS A 8 -11.75 -20.45 12.04
N TYR A 9 -10.47 -20.42 12.38
CA TYR A 9 -9.64 -19.25 12.20
C TYR A 9 -9.21 -19.18 10.73
N GLU A 10 -9.84 -18.30 9.95
CA GLU A 10 -9.42 -18.00 8.58
C GLU A 10 -8.55 -16.75 8.60
N ALA A 11 -7.31 -16.88 8.15
CA ALA A 11 -6.39 -15.75 7.95
C ALA A 11 -6.26 -15.51 6.44
N ASN A 12 -6.67 -14.32 6.00
CA ASN A 12 -6.48 -13.90 4.62
C ASN A 12 -5.07 -13.31 4.47
N ILE A 13 -4.20 -13.96 3.71
CA ILE A 13 -2.87 -13.43 3.40
C ILE A 13 -3.07 -12.41 2.28
N ASN A 14 -2.89 -11.13 2.59
CA ASN A 14 -2.90 -10.07 1.58
C ASN A 14 -1.92 -10.43 0.47
N GLN A 15 -2.44 -10.45 -0.75
CA GLN A 15 -1.76 -10.82 -1.99
C GLN A 15 -0.34 -10.25 -2.04
N PHE A 16 0.65 -11.10 -2.35
CA PHE A 16 2.03 -10.67 -2.47
C PHE A 16 2.12 -9.52 -3.49
N LEU A 17 2.74 -8.41 -3.07
CA LEU A 17 3.05 -7.29 -3.97
C LEU A 17 4.07 -7.75 -5.01
N ASP A 18 3.59 -8.30 -6.13
CA ASP A 18 4.40 -8.75 -7.27
C ASP A 18 5.17 -7.59 -7.94
N LYS A 19 4.69 -6.35 -7.80
CA LYS A 19 5.26 -5.17 -8.43
C LYS A 19 5.51 -4.10 -7.38
N LYS A 20 6.78 -3.74 -7.19
CA LYS A 20 7.23 -2.68 -6.28
C LYS A 20 7.88 -1.56 -7.09
N ILE A 21 7.60 -0.32 -6.69
CA ILE A 21 8.21 0.89 -7.27
C ILE A 21 9.00 1.56 -6.15
N TYR A 22 10.29 1.80 -6.39
CA TYR A 22 11.18 2.49 -5.48
C TYR A 22 11.52 3.86 -6.04
N ILE A 23 11.37 4.90 -5.22
CA ILE A 23 11.68 6.28 -5.59
C ILE A 23 12.63 6.84 -4.54
N ASN A 24 13.79 7.32 -4.96
CA ASN A 24 14.72 8.00 -4.07
C ASN A 24 14.24 9.44 -3.85
N VAL A 25 13.89 9.77 -2.61
CA VAL A 25 13.40 11.09 -2.19
C VAL A 25 14.42 11.87 -1.36
N ASN A 26 15.69 11.45 -1.34
CA ASN A 26 16.71 12.04 -0.47
C ASN A 26 17.11 13.46 -0.88
N HIS A 27 17.03 13.77 -2.18
CA HIS A 27 17.37 15.08 -2.74
C HIS A 27 16.15 16.01 -2.87
N LEU A 28 14.98 15.57 -2.41
CA LEU A 28 13.80 16.42 -2.33
C LEU A 28 13.93 17.35 -1.11
N GLU A 29 13.47 18.58 -1.30
CA GLU A 29 13.32 19.52 -0.20
C GLU A 29 12.34 19.00 0.86
N LYS A 30 12.39 19.59 2.05
CA LYS A 30 11.43 19.24 3.10
C LYS A 30 10.07 19.81 2.73
N GLY A 31 9.05 18.97 2.76
CA GLY A 31 7.72 19.40 2.34
C GLY A 31 6.74 18.25 2.21
N ASP A 32 5.51 18.63 1.89
CA ASP A 32 4.42 17.73 1.59
C ASP A 32 4.38 17.49 0.07
N TYR A 33 4.42 16.22 -0.32
CA TYR A 33 4.48 15.78 -1.70
C TYR A 33 3.25 14.96 -2.06
N GLU A 34 2.90 15.02 -3.34
CA GLU A 34 1.83 14.22 -3.93
C GLU A 34 2.42 13.34 -5.03
N LEU A 35 2.34 12.02 -4.84
CA LEU A 35 2.73 11.03 -5.82
C LEU A 35 1.50 10.58 -6.61
N ARG A 36 1.56 10.78 -7.93
CA ARG A 36 0.53 10.35 -8.89
C ARG A 36 1.11 9.29 -9.82
N VAL A 37 0.49 8.11 -9.84
CA VAL A 37 0.81 7.05 -10.82
C VAL A 37 -0.18 7.16 -11.97
N ILE A 38 0.31 7.50 -13.16
CA ILE A 38 -0.50 7.73 -14.36
C ILE A 38 -0.16 6.64 -15.40
N ASN A 39 -1.18 6.05 -16.01
CA ASN A 39 -1.04 5.11 -17.11
C ASN A 39 -2.03 5.46 -18.22
N LYS A 40 -1.56 5.56 -19.48
CA LYS A 40 -2.39 5.96 -20.63
C LYS A 40 -3.27 7.20 -20.34
N ASN A 41 -2.66 8.23 -19.77
CA ASN A 41 -3.29 9.49 -19.35
C ASN A 41 -4.40 9.36 -18.29
N LYS A 42 -4.56 8.19 -17.66
CA LYS A 42 -5.48 7.98 -16.53
C LYS A 42 -4.71 7.86 -15.22
N LEU A 43 -5.15 8.60 -14.21
CA LEU A 43 -4.64 8.49 -12.85
C LEU A 43 -5.08 7.14 -12.27
N ILE A 44 -4.12 6.29 -11.90
CA ILE A 44 -4.39 5.00 -11.25
C ILE A 44 -4.32 5.15 -9.74
N VAL A 45 -3.25 5.78 -9.24
CA VAL A 45 -3.01 5.91 -7.79
C VAL A 45 -2.61 7.34 -7.48
N LYS A 46 -3.16 7.83 -6.37
CA LYS A 46 -2.81 9.11 -5.77
C LYS A 46 -2.46 8.86 -4.31
N THR A 47 -1.28 9.26 -3.88
CA THR A 47 -0.87 9.20 -2.48
C THR A 47 -0.07 10.43 -2.10
N THR A 48 -0.10 10.80 -0.83
CA THR A 48 0.65 11.93 -0.31
C THR A 48 1.69 11.42 0.69
N PHE A 49 2.87 12.03 0.68
CA PHE A 49 3.91 11.73 1.66
C PHE A 49 4.61 13.00 2.08
N LYS A 50 5.11 13.02 3.32
CA LYS A 50 5.86 14.16 3.85
C LYS A 50 7.34 13.83 3.96
N LYS A 51 8.18 14.63 3.31
CA LYS A 51 9.64 14.57 3.50
C LYS A 51 10.02 15.41 4.72
N LYS A 52 10.50 14.73 5.76
CA LYS A 52 11.12 15.36 6.95
C LYS A 52 12.57 15.77 6.71
#